data_AF-A0A9Q3EFB5-F1
#
_entry.id   AF-A0A9Q3EFB5-F1
#
_cell.length_a   1.000
_cell.length_b   1.000
_cell.length_c   1.000
_cell.angle_alpha   90.00
_cell.angle_beta   90.00
_cell.angle_gamma   90.00
#
_symmetry.space_group_name_H-M   'P 1'
#
loop_
_entity.id
_entity.type
_entity.pdbx_description
1 polymer ?
#
loop_
_entity_poly.entity_id
_entity_poly.type
_entity_poly.pdbx_seq_one_letter_code
_entity_poly.pdbx_strand_id
1 'polypeptide(L)' 'MRDYALGPFTIIKQIGKNAMGVKLTEESSRKHPVFPVSLGEPNFHTEEDTFPARKKNPTLQEIVEVEDSPSL' A
#
# COMPACT_ATOMS: atom_id res chain seq x y z
N MET A 1 -28.19 1.16 -10.15
CA MET A 1 -27.05 2.05 -9.88
C MET A 1 -25.80 1.21 -10.08
N ARG A 2 -24.79 1.67 -10.84
CA ARG A 2 -23.49 0.99 -10.83
C ARG A 2 -22.73 1.54 -9.63
N ASP A 3 -22.36 0.65 -8.73
CA ASP A 3 -21.47 1.00 -7.62
C ASP A 3 -20.10 1.30 -8.21
N TYR A 4 -19.68 2.56 -8.15
CA TYR A 4 -18.36 2.97 -8.63
C TYR A 4 -17.33 2.63 -7.55
N ALA A 5 -16.47 1.64 -7.82
CA ALA A 5 -15.32 1.37 -6.99
C ALA A 5 -14.34 2.55 -7.08
N LEU A 6 -14.00 3.13 -5.93
CA LEU A 6 -12.98 4.16 -5.84
C LEU A 6 -11.63 3.46 -5.69
N GLY A 7 -10.85 3.44 -6.77
CA GLY A 7 -9.40 3.18 -6.80
C GLY A 7 -8.86 1.90 -6.14
N PRO A 8 -7.69 1.42 -6.58
CA PRO A 8 -6.95 0.46 -5.77
C PRO A 8 -6.37 1.17 -4.54
N PHE A 9 -6.76 0.74 -3.35
CA PHE A 9 -6.18 1.22 -2.10
C PHE A 9 -5.24 0.19 -1.48
N THR A 10 -4.17 0.66 -0.85
CA THR A 10 -3.31 -0.21 -0.05
C THR A 10 -3.89 -0.38 1.35
N ILE A 11 -4.10 -1.62 1.74
CA ILE A 11 -4.49 -2.00 3.10
C ILE A 11 -3.25 -1.93 3.98
N ILE A 12 -3.31 -1.13 5.04
CA ILE A 12 -2.19 -1.00 5.98
C ILE A 12 -2.34 -1.89 7.21
N LYS A 13 -3.58 -2.19 7.60
CA LYS A 13 -3.89 -2.99 8.80
C LYS A 13 -5.30 -3.53 8.74
N GLN A 14 -5.50 -4.77 9.19
CA GLN A 14 -6.81 -5.31 9.52
C GLN A 14 -7.16 -5.00 10.98
N ILE A 15 -8.37 -4.49 11.23
CA ILE A 15 -8.87 -4.11 12.55
C ILE A 15 -9.99 -5.07 12.93
N GLY A 16 -9.65 -6.05 13.76
CA GLY A 16 -10.57 -7.14 14.09
C GLY A 16 -10.99 -7.92 12.84
N LYS A 17 -12.23 -8.42 12.82
CA LYS A 17 -12.76 -9.20 11.68
C LYS A 17 -13.51 -8.37 10.64
N ASN A 18 -13.93 -7.16 11.02
CA ASN A 18 -14.95 -6.43 10.28
C ASN A 18 -14.44 -5.13 9.65
N ALA A 19 -13.21 -4.72 9.94
CA ALA A 19 -12.70 -3.43 9.50
C ALA A 19 -11.26 -3.51 8.97
N MET A 20 -10.93 -2.58 8.09
CA MET A 20 -9.62 -2.46 7.46
C MET A 20 -9.22 -0.99 7.37
N GLY A 21 -7.99 -0.70 7.78
CA GLY A 21 -7.36 0.59 7.58
C GLY A 21 -6.73 0.64 6.19
N VAL A 22 -6.99 1.71 5.45
CA VAL A 22 -6.40 1.94 4.12
C VAL A 22 -5.53 3.19 4.11
N LYS A 23 -4.48 3.16 3.29
CA LYS A 23 -3.64 4.33 3.03
C LYS A 23 -4.31 5.18 1.95
N LEU A 24 -4.75 6.38 2.31
CA LEU A 24 -5.17 7.39 1.35
C LEU A 24 -4.01 8.30 0.94
N THR A 25 -4.22 9.03 -0.15
CA THR A 25 -3.33 10.09 -0.62
C THR A 25 -3.26 11.25 0.38
N GLU A 26 -2.21 12.05 0.24
CA GLU A 26 -1.68 13.03 1.21
C GLU A 26 -2.75 13.85 1.94
N GLU A 27 -3.69 14.48 1.23
CA GLU A 27 -4.72 15.33 1.84
C GLU A 27 -5.64 14.58 2.81
N SER A 28 -5.89 13.30 2.55
CA SER A 28 -6.75 12.45 3.36
C SER A 28 -5.98 11.50 4.28
N SER A 29 -4.66 11.46 4.17
CA SER A 29 -3.77 10.58 4.96
C SER A 29 -3.87 10.82 6.46
N ARG A 30 -4.17 12.06 6.88
CA ARG A 30 -4.29 12.46 8.30
C ARG A 30 -5.51 11.88 9.01
N LYS A 31 -6.48 11.32 8.28
CA LYS A 31 -7.75 10.84 8.85
C LYS A 31 -7.81 9.34 9.09
N HIS A 32 -6.74 8.57 8.78
CA HIS A 32 -6.67 7.10 8.92
C HIS A 32 -8.03 6.42 8.71
N PRO A 33 -8.58 6.45 7.49
CA PRO A 33 -9.93 5.98 7.29
C PRO A 33 -10.00 4.46 7.44
N VAL A 34 -10.87 4.06 8.34
CA VAL A 34 -11.19 2.67 8.63
C VAL A 34 -12.49 2.34 7.92
N PHE A 35 -12.46 1.34 7.05
CA PHE A 35 -13.62 0.92 6.27
C PHE A 35 -14.09 -0.49 6.67
N PRO A 36 -15.39 -0.80 6.54
CA PRO A 36 -15.90 -2.16 6.65
C PRO A 36 -15.28 -3.07 5.59
N VAL A 37 -14.91 -4.30 5.96
CA VAL A 37 -14.38 -5.30 5.01
C VAL A 37 -15.35 -5.66 3.90
N SER A 38 -16.66 -5.46 4.11
CA SER A 38 -17.70 -5.70 3.11
C SER A 38 -17.67 -4.72 1.94
N LEU A 39 -16.98 -3.58 2.09
CA LEU A 39 -16.77 -2.60 1.02
C LEU A 39 -15.50 -2.88 0.21
N GLY A 40 -14.65 -3.79 0.68
CA GLY A 40 -13.43 -4.16 -0.01
C GLY A 40 -13.72 -5.19 -1.10
N GLU A 41 -13.34 -4.87 -2.34
CA GLU A 41 -13.27 -5.85 -3.41
C GLU A 41 -11.83 -6.35 -3.57
N PRO A 42 -11.60 -7.68 -3.67
CA PRO A 42 -10.27 -8.20 -3.90
C PRO A 42 -9.77 -7.75 -5.28
N ASN A 43 -8.55 -7.21 -5.30
CA ASN A 43 -7.86 -6.90 -6.54
C ASN A 43 -7.01 -8.10 -6.96
N PHE A 44 -7.26 -8.64 -8.16
CA PHE A 44 -6.56 -9.80 -8.70
C PHE A 44 -5.29 -9.48 -9.49
N HIS A 45 -4.95 -8.19 -9.64
CA HIS A 45 -3.75 -7.75 -10.35
C HIS A 45 -2.52 -7.80 -9.44
N THR A 46 -1.33 -7.93 -10.04
CA THR A 46 -0.08 -7.86 -9.28
C THR A 46 0.15 -6.47 -8.71
N GLU A 47 1.04 -6.33 -7.72
CA GLU A 47 1.39 -5.00 -7.18
C GLU A 47 2.01 -4.11 -8.27
N GLU A 48 2.80 -4.69 -9.18
CA GLU A 48 3.40 -3.96 -10.30
C GLU A 48 2.34 -3.45 -11.30
N ASP A 49 1.31 -4.25 -11.58
CA ASP A 49 0.20 -3.84 -12.45
C ASP A 49 -0.68 -2.78 -11.78
N THR A 50 -0.91 -2.91 -10.47
CA THR A 50 -1.84 -2.05 -9.72
C THR A 50 -1.20 -0.71 -9.35
N PHE A 51 0.09 -0.71 -9.03
CA PHE A 51 0.83 0.45 -8.55
C PHE A 51 2.17 0.62 -9.30
N PRO A 52 2.16 0.86 -10.62
CA PRO A 52 3.38 0.92 -11.43
C PRO A 52 4.35 2.03 -11.00
N ALA A 53 3.83 3.09 -10.37
CA ALA A 53 4.64 4.20 -9.85
C ALA A 53 5.24 3.94 -8.46
N ARG A 54 4.84 2.87 -7.76
CA ARG A 54 5.45 2.46 -6.50
C ARG A 54 6.76 1.77 -6.85
N LYS A 55 7.81 2.57 -7.10
CA LYS A 55 9.18 2.06 -7.22
C LYS A 55 9.45 1.22 -5.97
N LYS A 56 9.87 -0.04 -6.17
CA LYS A 56 10.31 -0.93 -5.09
C LYS A 56 11.38 -0.16 -4.33
N ASN A 57 11.06 0.33 -3.14
CA ASN A 57 12.10 0.85 -2.25
C ASN A 57 13.06 -0.32 -2.03
N PRO A 58 14.38 -0.12 -2.21
CA PRO A 58 15.33 -1.16 -1.92
C PRO A 58 15.10 -1.61 -0.48
N THR A 59 14.93 -2.91 -0.30
CA THR A 59 14.85 -3.53 1.01
C THR A 59 16.05 -3.07 1.83
N LEU A 60 15.89 -2.79 3.13
CA LEU A 60 16.96 -2.35 4.05
C LEU A 60 18.25 -3.19 3.98
N GLN A 61 18.18 -4.41 3.46
CA GLN A 61 19.32 -5.30 3.22
C GLN A 61 20.28 -4.78 2.14
N GLU A 62 19.78 -4.10 1.12
CA GLU A 62 20.59 -3.60 -0.01
C GLU A 62 21.37 -2.32 0.35
N ILE A 63 20.93 -1.59 1.38
CA ILE A 63 21.59 -0.37 1.85
C ILE A 63 22.90 -0.68 2.59
N VAL A 64 23.03 -1.89 3.15
CA VAL A 64 24.21 -2.28 3.96
C VAL A 64 25.41 -2.68 3.09
N GLU A 65 25.21 -3.16 1.86
CA GLU A 65 26.32 -3.59 0.98
C GLU A 65 27.08 -2.43 0.31
N VAL A 66 26.50 -1.23 0.24
CA VAL A 66 27.13 -0.12 -0.50
C VAL A 66 28.18 0.63 0.32
N GLU A 67 28.16 0.53 1.65
CA GLU A 67 29.08 1.30 2.52
C GLU A 67 30.43 0.63 2.83
N ASP A 68 30.64 -0.64 2.44
CA ASP A 68 31.85 -1.40 2.81
C ASP A 68 32.80 -1.67 1.62
N SER A 69 32.80 -0.80 0.60
CA SER A 69 33.87 -0.80 -0.40
C SER A 69 34.98 0.17 0.04
N PRO A 70 36.14 -0.31 0.54
CA PRO A 70 37.26 0.58 0.82
C PRO A 70 37.80 1.09 -0.50
N SER A 71 37.80 2.42 -0.65
CA SER A 71 38.48 3.12 -1.74
C SER A 71 39.95 2.69 -1.78
N LEU A 72 40.35 2.00 -2.85
CA LEU A 72 41.76 1.76 -3.21
C LEU A 72 42.33 2.93 -4.00
#